data_AF-A0A962EDP9-F1
#
_entry.id   AF-A0A962EDP9-F1
#
_cell.length_a   1.000
_cell.length_b   1.000
_cell.length_c   1.000
_cell.angle_alpha   90.00
_cell.angle_beta   90.00
_cell.angle_gamma   90.00
#
_symmetry.space_group_name_H-M   'P 1'
#
loop_
_entity.id
_entity.type
_entity.pdbx_description
1 polymer ?
#
loop_
_entity_poly.entity_id
_entity_poly.type
_entity_poly.pdbx_seq_one_letter_code
_entity_poly.pdbx_strand_id
1 'polypeptide(L)'
;MKKLVASILLALSGGAALAADDFVISDIRIDGLERISAGTVFTYLPVQKGDRLDRSRASDALRSLYKTGFFKDVRLDRQGDILVVTVSERPAISKITLVGNKDIKTEELTKGLDNIGLAEGETYNELNIERVTQELTRQYNNRGKYNVRITPSVKSLDRNRVDVTITIAEGKAAKIRHLNIVGNTTFTDEEIRKEFELDTTNWLSWYRRDDQYSREKLSGDLEKLRAFYLDRGYVDFDVESTQVSVSPDRRNVYITANVNEGEVYTVGEVRLTGKFVVDEATLNRLVVFKTGETFSRKKLEQTS
;
A
#
# COMPACT_ATOMS: atom_id res chain seq x y z
N MET A 1 72.57 -39.16 4.45
CA MET A 1 73.08 -39.15 5.83
C MET A 1 72.71 -37.83 6.50
N LYS A 2 72.09 -37.89 7.70
CA LYS A 2 72.11 -36.94 8.85
C LYS A 2 71.68 -35.47 8.58
N LYS A 3 70.47 -35.05 9.00
CA LYS A 3 70.04 -34.60 10.35
C LYS A 3 70.69 -33.30 10.85
N LEU A 4 69.86 -32.26 11.04
CA LEU A 4 69.87 -31.14 12.03
C LEU A 4 68.70 -30.22 11.61
N VAL A 5 67.53 -30.08 12.25
CA VAL A 5 67.07 -29.89 13.65
C VAL A 5 67.66 -28.66 14.35
N ALA A 6 66.90 -27.56 14.30
CA ALA A 6 66.68 -26.54 15.36
C ALA A 6 65.64 -25.53 14.81
N SER A 7 64.35 -25.60 15.13
CA SER A 7 63.67 -25.12 16.35
C SER A 7 63.53 -23.58 16.45
N ILE A 8 62.26 -23.13 16.59
CA ILE A 8 61.77 -21.86 17.18
C ILE A 8 61.61 -20.67 16.21
N LEU A 9 60.38 -20.39 15.76
CA LEU A 9 59.49 -19.37 16.36
C LEU A 9 58.16 -19.35 15.60
N LEU A 10 57.13 -19.91 16.24
CA LEU A 10 55.73 -19.78 15.81
C LEU A 10 55.29 -18.36 16.17
N ALA A 11 55.52 -17.39 15.28
CA ALA A 11 54.92 -16.08 15.41
C ALA A 11 53.44 -16.19 15.07
N LEU A 12 52.60 -16.32 16.10
CA LEU A 12 51.20 -15.91 16.05
C LEU A 12 51.19 -14.44 15.57
N SER A 13 50.99 -14.21 14.28
CA SER A 13 50.44 -12.95 13.80
C SER A 13 48.98 -12.92 14.23
N GLY A 14 48.77 -12.56 15.50
CA GLY A 14 47.48 -12.21 16.03
C GLY A 14 46.84 -11.16 15.13
N GLY A 15 45.57 -11.39 14.80
CA GLY A 15 44.78 -10.43 14.07
C GLY A 15 44.86 -9.08 14.78
N ALA A 16 45.36 -8.07 14.07
CA ALA A 16 45.00 -6.70 14.37
C ALA A 16 43.51 -6.59 14.07
N ALA A 17 42.68 -6.94 15.05
CA ALA A 17 41.37 -6.35 15.16
C ALA A 17 41.62 -4.85 15.19
N LEU A 18 41.29 -4.16 14.10
CA LEU A 18 41.19 -2.70 14.08
C LEU A 18 40.24 -2.33 15.21
N ALA A 19 40.77 -2.03 16.40
CA ALA A 19 40.01 -1.44 17.47
C ALA A 19 39.64 -0.05 16.96
N ALA A 20 38.34 0.22 16.82
CA ALA A 20 37.94 1.63 16.85
C ALA A 20 38.18 2.03 18.30
N ASP A 21 39.22 2.83 18.53
CA ASP A 21 39.56 3.27 19.87
C ASP A 21 38.39 4.08 20.43
N ASP A 22 37.75 3.52 21.45
CA ASP A 22 36.81 4.25 22.30
C ASP A 22 37.49 5.52 22.79
N PHE A 23 36.75 6.63 22.83
CA PHE A 23 37.28 7.89 23.35
C PHE A 23 36.26 8.68 24.12
N VAL A 24 36.74 9.60 24.95
CA VAL A 24 35.89 10.52 25.69
C VAL A 24 35.73 11.79 24.86
N ILE A 25 34.49 12.16 24.59
CA ILE A 25 34.15 13.32 23.77
C ILE A 25 34.49 14.60 24.54
N SER A 26 35.53 15.33 24.13
CA SER A 26 35.88 16.63 24.72
C SER A 26 35.03 17.77 24.16
N ASP A 27 34.62 17.64 22.90
CA ASP A 27 33.78 18.61 22.19
C ASP A 27 33.09 17.96 20.98
N ILE A 28 32.03 18.58 20.48
CA ILE A 28 31.28 18.10 19.30
C ILE A 28 31.18 19.23 18.29
N ARG A 29 31.73 19.01 17.09
CA ARG A 29 31.60 19.94 15.94
C ARG A 29 30.60 19.38 14.94
N ILE A 30 29.71 20.22 14.42
CA ILE A 30 28.75 19.85 13.39
C ILE A 30 29.06 20.64 12.11
N ASP A 31 29.30 19.92 11.02
CA ASP A 31 29.64 20.47 9.72
C ASP A 31 28.55 20.12 8.69
N GLY A 32 28.25 21.01 7.74
CA GLY A 32 27.32 20.76 6.64
C GLY A 32 25.84 21.12 6.87
N LEU A 33 25.55 21.89 7.93
CA LEU A 33 24.23 22.49 8.13
C LEU A 33 24.03 23.69 7.21
N GLU A 34 22.83 23.81 6.66
CA GLU A 34 22.40 24.92 5.80
C GLU A 34 21.17 25.62 6.37
N ARG A 35 20.11 24.86 6.71
CA ARG A 35 18.83 25.39 7.21
C ARG A 35 18.55 24.97 8.64
N ILE A 36 19.05 23.81 9.05
CA ILE A 36 18.78 23.24 10.38
C ILE A 36 19.78 23.84 11.38
N SER A 37 19.29 24.24 12.54
CA SER A 37 20.16 24.77 13.58
C SER A 37 20.98 23.65 14.23
N ALA A 38 22.20 23.95 14.66
CA ALA A 38 23.03 23.00 15.40
C ALA A 38 22.32 22.49 16.68
N GLY A 39 21.51 23.34 17.33
CA GLY A 39 20.72 22.95 18.50
C GLY A 39 19.72 21.82 18.23
N THR A 40 19.15 21.76 17.03
CA THR A 40 18.28 20.65 16.62
C THR A 40 19.08 19.34 16.57
N VAL A 41 20.29 19.36 15.98
CA VAL A 41 21.16 18.17 15.92
C VAL A 41 21.52 17.68 17.33
N PHE A 42 21.91 18.60 18.23
CA PHE A 42 22.22 18.26 19.62
C PHE A 42 21.04 17.66 20.38
N THR A 43 19.81 18.04 20.04
CA THR A 43 18.59 17.49 20.67
C THR A 43 18.39 16.01 20.32
N TYR A 44 18.76 15.58 19.11
CA TYR A 44 18.57 14.21 18.63
C TYR A 44 19.83 13.34 18.71
N LEU A 45 20.96 13.92 19.10
CA LEU A 45 22.23 13.20 19.24
C LEU A 45 22.29 12.57 20.65
N PRO A 46 22.27 11.22 20.77
CA PRO A 46 22.25 10.52 22.06
C PRO A 46 23.63 10.45 22.73
N VAL A 47 24.51 11.42 22.44
CA VAL A 47 25.84 11.55 23.03
C VAL A 47 26.13 13.02 23.32
N GLN A 48 26.80 13.28 24.43
CA GLN A 48 27.13 14.62 24.90
C GLN A 48 28.63 14.75 25.20
N LYS A 49 29.07 15.98 25.39
CA LYS A 49 30.43 16.26 25.88
C LYS A 49 30.64 15.58 27.24
N GLY A 50 31.75 14.84 27.36
CA GLY A 50 32.10 14.04 28.53
C GLY A 50 31.70 12.56 28.42
N ASP A 51 30.87 12.19 27.44
CA ASP A 51 30.52 10.79 27.22
C ASP A 51 31.67 10.00 26.60
N ARG A 52 31.77 8.72 26.97
CA ARG A 52 32.57 7.74 26.23
C ARG A 52 31.81 7.32 24.98
N LEU A 53 32.43 7.49 23.82
CA LEU A 53 31.94 7.02 22.53
C LEU A 53 32.62 5.70 22.16
N ASP A 54 31.80 4.66 22.05
CA ASP A 54 32.18 3.36 21.50
C ASP A 54 31.47 3.14 20.15
N ARG A 55 31.74 2.01 19.48
CA ARG A 55 31.10 1.66 18.20
C ARG A 55 29.57 1.56 18.28
N SER A 56 29.03 1.09 19.40
CA SER A 56 27.59 0.93 19.59
C SER A 56 26.92 2.30 19.66
N ARG A 57 27.43 3.17 20.54
CA ARG A 57 26.96 4.54 20.72
C ARG A 57 27.10 5.37 19.45
N ALA A 58 28.19 5.20 18.70
CA ALA A 58 28.34 5.83 17.38
C ALA A 58 27.25 5.36 16.39
N SER A 59 26.96 4.05 16.37
CA SER A 59 25.90 3.50 15.51
C SER A 59 24.50 3.97 15.93
N ASP A 60 24.24 4.06 17.23
CA ASP A 60 22.98 4.57 17.78
C ASP A 60 22.80 6.06 17.51
N ALA A 61 23.87 6.85 17.62
CA ALA A 61 23.89 8.25 17.24
C ALA A 61 23.59 8.45 15.76
N LEU A 62 24.26 7.69 14.89
CA LEU A 62 24.03 7.70 13.46
C LEU A 62 22.57 7.38 13.12
N ARG A 63 22.03 6.30 13.72
CA ARG A 63 20.64 5.86 13.52
C ARG A 63 19.64 6.90 14.01
N SER A 64 19.91 7.54 15.15
CA SER A 64 19.03 8.56 15.72
C SER A 64 18.92 9.78 14.80
N LEU A 65 20.05 10.22 14.24
CA LEU A 65 20.07 11.31 13.26
C LEU A 65 19.36 10.94 11.96
N TYR A 66 19.57 9.73 11.40
CA TYR A 66 18.82 9.29 10.21
C TYR A 66 17.31 9.16 10.47
N LYS A 67 16.91 8.72 11.67
CA LYS A 67 15.50 8.56 12.04
C LYS A 67 14.73 9.89 12.03
N THR A 68 15.40 11.02 12.21
CA THR A 68 14.77 12.34 12.10
C THR A 68 14.24 12.62 10.69
N GLY A 69 14.81 11.98 9.65
CA GLY A 69 14.46 12.21 8.26
C GLY A 69 15.04 13.50 7.66
N PHE A 70 15.76 14.30 8.44
CA PHE A 70 16.31 15.58 7.99
C PHE A 70 17.55 15.47 7.09
N PHE A 71 18.30 14.38 7.23
CA PHE A 71 19.61 14.24 6.60
C PHE A 71 19.60 13.16 5.52
N LYS A 72 20.22 13.46 4.38
CA LYS A 72 20.47 12.52 3.29
C LYS A 72 21.65 11.63 3.64
N ASP A 73 22.69 12.23 4.20
CA ASP A 73 23.92 11.55 4.62
C ASP A 73 24.38 12.09 5.97
N VAL A 74 24.91 11.20 6.81
CA VAL A 74 25.45 11.53 8.13
C VAL A 74 26.73 10.74 8.31
N ARG A 75 27.81 11.40 8.69
CA ARG A 75 29.10 10.79 8.99
C ARG A 75 29.61 11.25 10.34
N LEU A 76 30.21 10.31 11.06
CA LEU A 76 30.80 10.54 12.36
C LEU A 76 32.29 10.28 12.23
N ASP A 77 33.08 11.33 12.39
CA ASP A 77 34.53 11.29 12.31
C ASP A 77 35.15 11.71 13.65
N ARG A 78 36.39 11.28 13.90
CA ARG A 78 37.14 11.64 15.11
C ARG A 78 38.35 12.50 14.74
N GLN A 79 38.49 13.65 15.40
CA GLN A 79 39.68 14.51 15.30
C GLN A 79 40.24 14.75 16.71
N GLY A 80 41.21 13.94 17.13
CA GLY A 80 41.70 13.93 18.52
C GLY A 80 40.60 13.46 19.47
N ASP A 81 40.19 14.31 20.41
CA ASP A 81 39.07 14.05 21.34
C ASP A 81 37.76 14.74 20.91
N ILE A 82 37.73 15.36 19.73
CA ILE A 82 36.56 16.03 19.16
C ILE A 82 35.80 15.07 18.23
N LEU A 83 34.50 14.93 18.48
CA LEU A 83 33.58 14.25 17.57
C LEU A 83 33.14 15.24 16.48
N VAL A 84 33.41 14.90 15.22
CA VAL A 84 33.00 15.68 14.06
C VAL A 84 31.81 14.99 13.41
N VAL A 85 30.66 15.66 13.42
CA VAL A 85 29.42 15.19 12.81
C VAL A 85 29.24 15.92 11.49
N THR A 86 29.55 15.27 10.38
CA THR A 86 29.33 15.82 9.04
C THR A 86 27.95 15.39 8.55
N VAL A 87 27.09 16.35 8.22
CA VAL A 87 25.74 16.07 7.71
C VAL A 87 25.53 16.66 6.33
N SER A 88 24.65 16.02 5.56
CA SER A 88 24.09 16.59 4.33
C SER A 88 22.58 16.66 4.51
N GLU A 89 22.04 17.88 4.60
CA GLU A 89 20.61 18.11 4.74
C GLU A 89 19.84 17.66 3.49
N ARG A 90 18.66 17.09 3.70
CA ARG A 90 17.69 16.87 2.63
C ARG A 90 17.02 18.19 2.26
N PRO A 91 16.72 18.41 0.97
CA PRO A 91 16.07 19.64 0.56
C PRO A 91 14.62 19.69 1.06
N ALA A 92 14.11 20.90 1.29
CA ALA A 92 12.69 21.10 1.58
C ALA A 92 11.87 21.20 0.29
N ILE A 93 10.67 20.64 0.30
CA ILE A 93 9.72 20.72 -0.83
C ILE A 93 9.12 22.12 -0.84
N SER A 94 9.39 22.88 -1.90
CA SER A 94 8.84 24.24 -2.05
C SER A 94 7.47 24.24 -2.70
N LYS A 95 7.24 23.36 -3.67
CA LYS A 95 5.98 23.26 -4.41
C LYS A 95 5.78 21.85 -4.96
N ILE A 96 4.53 21.38 -4.96
CA ILE A 96 4.13 20.14 -5.65
C ILE A 96 3.17 20.49 -6.78
N THR A 97 3.49 20.06 -8.00
CA THR A 97 2.65 20.28 -9.18
C THR A 97 2.22 18.95 -9.77
N LEU A 98 0.90 18.74 -9.87
CA LEU A 98 0.29 17.60 -10.55
C LEU A 98 -0.15 18.02 -11.95
N VAL A 99 0.25 17.27 -12.97
CA VAL A 99 -0.08 17.57 -14.37
C VAL A 99 -0.65 16.32 -15.05
N GLY A 100 -1.78 16.46 -15.73
CA GLY A 100 -2.36 15.40 -16.56
C GLY A 100 -3.35 14.49 -15.83
N ASN A 101 -3.62 14.72 -14.55
CA ASN A 101 -4.71 14.08 -13.82
C ASN A 101 -6.07 14.65 -14.27
N LYS A 102 -6.82 13.89 -15.07
CA LYS A 102 -8.17 14.24 -15.55
C LYS A 102 -9.24 13.38 -14.90
N ASP A 103 -8.93 12.12 -14.60
CA ASP A 103 -9.87 11.17 -14.00
C ASP A 103 -9.95 11.26 -12.48
N ILE A 104 -8.91 11.77 -11.83
CA ILE A 104 -8.85 11.99 -10.37
C ILE A 104 -8.58 13.47 -10.10
N LYS A 105 -9.42 14.04 -9.24
CA LYS A 105 -9.32 15.45 -8.85
C LYS A 105 -8.00 15.71 -8.13
N THR A 106 -7.39 16.87 -8.41
CA THR A 106 -6.12 17.26 -7.82
C THR A 106 -6.19 17.25 -6.29
N GLU A 107 -7.30 17.68 -5.71
CA GLU A 107 -7.47 17.74 -4.25
C GLU A 107 -7.45 16.34 -3.60
N GLU A 108 -8.00 15.33 -4.27
CA GLU A 108 -7.98 13.94 -3.78
C GLU A 108 -6.56 13.37 -3.85
N LEU A 109 -5.84 13.66 -4.94
CA LEU A 109 -4.45 13.25 -5.10
C LEU A 109 -3.56 13.91 -4.05
N THR A 110 -3.66 15.24 -3.87
CA THR A 110 -2.87 15.98 -2.88
C THR A 110 -3.08 15.44 -1.47
N LYS A 111 -4.33 15.19 -1.05
CA LYS A 111 -4.60 14.55 0.26
C LYS A 111 -3.90 13.20 0.42
N GLY A 112 -3.86 12.40 -0.65
CA GLY A 112 -3.14 11.12 -0.66
C GLY A 112 -1.62 11.30 -0.53
N LEU A 113 -1.06 12.33 -1.16
CA LEU A 113 0.36 12.70 -1.08
C LEU A 113 0.76 13.21 0.31
N ASP A 114 -0.10 14.00 0.93
CA ASP A 114 0.12 14.54 2.28
C ASP A 114 0.24 13.40 3.30
N ASN A 115 -0.64 12.39 3.23
CA ASN A 115 -0.64 11.23 4.13
C ASN A 115 0.64 10.38 4.06
N ILE A 116 1.40 10.48 2.97
CA ILE A 116 2.66 9.74 2.75
C ILE A 116 3.90 10.63 2.90
N GLY A 117 3.73 11.84 3.45
CA GLY A 117 4.82 12.77 3.74
C GLY A 117 5.38 13.45 2.50
N LEU A 118 4.57 13.64 1.47
CA LEU A 118 4.91 14.45 0.30
C LEU A 118 3.97 15.66 0.24
N ALA A 119 4.29 16.68 1.02
CA ALA A 119 3.54 17.94 1.09
C ALA A 119 4.48 19.15 0.94
N GLU A 120 3.92 20.31 0.64
CA GLU A 120 4.69 21.56 0.63
C GLU A 120 5.21 21.89 2.04
N GLY A 121 6.48 22.27 2.15
CA GLY A 121 7.17 22.51 3.43
C GLY A 121 7.83 21.29 4.05
N GLU A 122 7.45 20.08 3.63
CA GLU A 122 8.05 18.83 4.13
C GLU A 122 9.45 18.58 3.56
N THR A 123 10.16 17.64 4.18
CA THR A 123 11.50 17.24 3.74
C THR A 123 11.41 16.28 2.55
N TYR A 124 12.11 16.59 1.45
CA TYR A 124 12.15 15.75 0.26
C TYR A 124 12.90 14.44 0.53
N ASN A 125 12.26 13.33 0.19
CA ASN A 125 12.85 12.00 0.23
C ASN A 125 12.53 11.24 -1.07
N GLU A 126 13.57 10.81 -1.77
CA GLU A 126 13.44 10.03 -3.01
C GLU A 126 12.65 8.73 -2.81
N LEU A 127 12.81 8.07 -1.66
CA LEU A 127 12.05 6.86 -1.32
C LEU A 127 10.55 7.14 -1.17
N ASN A 128 10.17 8.35 -0.73
CA ASN A 128 8.76 8.73 -0.65
C ASN A 128 8.19 8.93 -2.05
N ILE A 129 8.94 9.53 -2.99
CA ILE A 129 8.51 9.71 -4.39
C ILE A 129 8.25 8.39 -5.10
N GLU A 130 9.09 7.38 -4.88
CA GLU A 130 8.88 6.05 -5.47
C GLU A 130 7.59 5.41 -4.93
N ARG A 131 7.38 5.47 -3.61
CA ARG A 131 6.15 4.98 -2.96
C ARG A 131 4.92 5.71 -3.47
N VAL A 132 4.98 7.04 -3.56
CA VAL A 132 3.95 7.90 -4.15
C VAL A 132 3.61 7.41 -5.56
N THR A 133 4.63 7.21 -6.40
CA THR A 133 4.45 6.79 -7.79
C THR A 133 3.76 5.43 -7.88
N GLN A 134 4.14 4.48 -7.01
CA GLN A 134 3.51 3.17 -6.92
C GLN A 134 2.06 3.24 -6.43
N GLU A 135 1.77 4.03 -5.41
CA GLU A 135 0.40 4.22 -4.91
C GLU A 135 -0.50 4.89 -5.92
N LEU A 136 -0.04 5.96 -6.57
CA LEU A 136 -0.79 6.61 -7.64
C LEU A 136 -1.04 5.61 -8.79
N THR A 137 -0.03 4.83 -9.18
CA THR A 137 -0.19 3.78 -10.20
C THR A 137 -1.24 2.75 -9.77
N ARG A 138 -1.24 2.33 -8.51
CA ARG A 138 -2.23 1.41 -7.93
C ARG A 138 -3.64 2.00 -7.99
N GLN A 139 -3.81 3.27 -7.62
CA GLN A 139 -5.09 3.98 -7.65
C GLN A 139 -5.66 4.05 -9.08
N TYR A 140 -4.82 4.39 -10.05
CA TYR A 140 -5.20 4.40 -11.46
C TYR A 140 -5.53 2.99 -11.99
N ASN A 141 -4.73 1.98 -11.64
CA ASN A 141 -5.00 0.58 -12.00
C ASN A 141 -6.33 0.07 -11.43
N ASN A 142 -6.68 0.45 -10.20
CA ASN A 142 -7.96 0.11 -9.58
C ASN A 142 -9.16 0.71 -10.33
N ARG A 143 -8.95 1.74 -11.16
CA ARG A 143 -9.94 2.35 -12.05
C ARG A 143 -9.78 1.91 -13.51
N GLY A 144 -9.04 0.83 -13.77
CA GLY A 144 -8.86 0.25 -15.11
C GLY A 144 -7.83 0.95 -15.98
N LYS A 145 -7.04 1.88 -15.44
CA LYS A 145 -6.00 2.62 -16.18
C LYS A 145 -4.64 1.92 -16.11
N TYR A 146 -4.58 0.69 -16.63
CA TYR A 146 -3.35 -0.12 -16.63
C TYR A 146 -2.21 0.44 -17.49
N ASN A 147 -2.54 1.28 -18.46
CA ASN A 147 -1.58 2.00 -19.31
C ASN A 147 -1.12 3.34 -18.72
N VAL A 148 -1.43 3.62 -17.45
CA VAL A 148 -0.97 4.83 -16.78
C VAL A 148 0.57 4.88 -16.74
N ARG A 149 1.13 6.06 -17.02
CA ARG A 149 2.54 6.36 -16.83
C ARG A 149 2.66 7.58 -15.94
N ILE A 150 3.34 7.41 -14.82
CA ILE A 150 3.58 8.47 -13.84
C ILE A 150 5.07 8.76 -13.83
N THR A 151 5.43 9.99 -14.15
CA THR A 151 6.81 10.43 -14.24
C THR A 151 7.03 11.56 -13.24
N PRO A 152 7.71 11.30 -12.12
CA PRO A 152 8.16 12.35 -11.22
C PRO A 152 9.35 13.10 -11.85
N SER A 153 9.37 14.41 -11.67
CA SER A 153 10.46 15.30 -12.06
C SER A 153 10.76 16.23 -10.89
N VAL A 154 12.04 16.34 -10.54
CA VAL A 154 12.50 17.12 -9.38
C VAL A 154 13.44 18.20 -9.87
N LYS A 155 13.10 19.45 -9.58
CA LYS A 155 13.90 20.61 -9.94
C LYS A 155 14.51 21.21 -8.68
N SER A 156 15.84 21.20 -8.59
CA SER A 156 16.56 21.87 -7.51
C SER A 156 16.40 23.40 -7.61
N LEU A 157 16.26 24.03 -6.46
CA LEU A 157 16.15 25.47 -6.26
C LEU A 157 17.21 25.95 -5.28
N ASP A 158 17.38 27.26 -5.20
CA ASP A 158 18.24 27.90 -4.22
C ASP A 158 17.78 27.62 -2.78
N ARG A 159 18.76 27.66 -1.85
CA ARG A 159 18.58 27.48 -0.39
C ARG A 159 18.09 26.08 -0.02
N ASN A 160 18.68 25.05 -0.63
CA ASN A 160 18.40 23.61 -0.43
C ASN A 160 16.90 23.30 -0.51
N ARG A 161 16.28 23.65 -1.64
CA ARG A 161 14.86 23.40 -1.89
C ARG A 161 14.66 22.68 -3.21
N VAL A 162 13.51 22.04 -3.36
CA VAL A 162 13.11 21.39 -4.60
C VAL A 162 11.65 21.68 -4.95
N ASP A 163 11.38 21.83 -6.25
CA ASP A 163 10.04 21.72 -6.80
C ASP A 163 9.84 20.29 -7.32
N VAL A 164 8.72 19.68 -6.96
CA VAL A 164 8.35 18.34 -7.40
C VAL A 164 7.19 18.46 -8.40
N THR A 165 7.39 17.96 -9.61
CA THR A 165 6.34 17.86 -10.63
C THR A 165 6.05 16.40 -10.91
N ILE A 166 4.80 15.98 -10.70
CA ILE A 166 4.35 14.63 -11.02
C ILE A 166 3.50 14.71 -12.29
N THR A 167 4.05 14.22 -13.39
CA THR A 167 3.36 14.17 -14.68
C THR A 167 2.66 12.83 -14.83
N ILE A 168 1.35 12.85 -15.03
CA ILE A 168 0.48 11.68 -15.14
C ILE A 168 -0.05 11.60 -16.57
N ALA A 169 0.38 10.57 -17.30
CA ALA A 169 -0.24 10.17 -18.55
C ALA A 169 -1.18 9.00 -18.28
N GLU A 170 -2.47 9.30 -18.05
CA GLU A 170 -3.49 8.31 -17.64
C GLU A 170 -3.71 7.20 -18.67
N GLY A 171 -3.57 7.53 -19.95
CA GLY A 171 -3.90 6.63 -21.04
C GLY A 171 -5.40 6.30 -21.12
N LYS A 172 -5.73 5.36 -22.02
CA LYS A 172 -7.10 4.85 -22.16
C LYS A 172 -7.37 3.78 -21.10
N ALA A 173 -8.60 3.72 -20.61
CA ALA A 173 -9.05 2.60 -19.79
C ALA A 173 -8.93 1.31 -20.59
N ALA A 174 -8.45 0.24 -19.94
CA ALA A 174 -8.53 -1.08 -20.52
C ALA A 174 -9.99 -1.55 -20.53
N LYS A 175 -10.37 -2.26 -21.59
CA LYS A 175 -11.72 -2.76 -21.80
C LYS A 175 -11.83 -4.22 -21.38
N ILE A 176 -12.95 -4.60 -20.78
CA ILE A 176 -13.24 -5.99 -20.44
C ILE A 176 -13.54 -6.74 -21.73
N ARG A 177 -12.66 -7.68 -22.09
CA ARG A 177 -12.83 -8.50 -23.28
C ARG A 177 -13.60 -9.78 -22.97
N HIS A 178 -13.31 -10.40 -21.83
CA HIS A 178 -14.05 -11.57 -21.32
C HIS A 178 -14.30 -11.42 -19.83
N LEU A 179 -15.51 -11.82 -19.43
CA LEU A 179 -15.93 -12.01 -18.05
C LEU A 179 -16.57 -13.40 -18.01
N ASN A 180 -15.86 -14.34 -17.41
CA ASN A 180 -16.28 -15.74 -17.35
C ASN A 180 -16.56 -16.12 -15.90
N ILE A 181 -17.63 -16.88 -15.70
CA ILE A 181 -17.91 -17.55 -14.43
C ILE A 181 -17.67 -19.04 -14.68
N VAL A 182 -16.96 -19.68 -13.77
CA VAL A 182 -16.56 -21.09 -13.90
C VAL A 182 -17.03 -21.81 -12.66
N GLY A 183 -17.73 -22.93 -12.85
CA GLY A 183 -18.33 -23.71 -11.76
C GLY A 183 -19.83 -23.49 -11.60
N ASN A 184 -20.40 -22.50 -12.29
CA ASN A 184 -21.85 -22.37 -12.43
C ASN A 184 -22.37 -23.44 -13.39
N THR A 185 -23.22 -24.34 -12.89
CA THR A 185 -23.84 -25.43 -13.66
C THR A 185 -25.36 -25.29 -13.71
N THR A 186 -25.95 -24.61 -12.72
CA THR A 186 -27.39 -24.45 -12.60
C THR A 186 -27.88 -23.22 -13.35
N PHE A 187 -27.11 -22.13 -13.34
CA PHE A 187 -27.45 -20.87 -14.01
C PHE A 187 -26.44 -20.51 -15.09
N THR A 188 -26.91 -19.92 -16.18
CA THR A 188 -26.04 -19.47 -17.26
C THR A 188 -25.31 -18.17 -16.89
N ASP A 189 -24.12 -17.96 -17.45
CA ASP A 189 -23.37 -16.70 -17.27
C ASP A 189 -24.21 -15.47 -17.64
N GLU A 190 -25.08 -15.57 -18.65
CA GLU A 190 -25.95 -14.47 -19.06
C GLU A 190 -27.00 -14.13 -18.00
N GLU A 191 -27.59 -15.12 -17.34
CA GLU A 191 -28.58 -14.89 -16.29
C GLU A 191 -27.96 -14.23 -15.07
N ILE A 192 -26.79 -14.70 -14.68
CA ILE A 192 -26.03 -14.16 -13.55
C ILE A 192 -25.59 -12.71 -13.83
N ARG A 193 -25.05 -12.45 -15.02
CA ARG A 193 -24.49 -11.15 -15.39
C ARG A 193 -25.53 -10.05 -15.60
N LYS A 194 -26.84 -10.37 -15.65
CA LYS A 194 -27.90 -9.35 -15.81
C LYS A 194 -27.90 -8.28 -14.73
N GLU A 195 -27.45 -8.62 -13.52
CA GLU A 195 -27.39 -7.68 -12.39
C GLU A 195 -26.03 -7.00 -12.26
N PHE A 196 -25.04 -7.40 -13.07
CA PHE A 196 -23.69 -6.84 -13.00
C PHE A 196 -23.64 -5.43 -13.58
N GLU A 197 -22.76 -4.60 -13.01
CA GLU A 197 -22.37 -3.30 -13.56
C GLU A 197 -21.27 -3.42 -14.61
N LEU A 198 -20.43 -4.46 -14.50
CA LEU A 198 -19.42 -4.79 -15.48
C LEU A 198 -19.95 -5.76 -16.52
N ASP A 199 -19.65 -5.46 -17.78
CA ASP A 199 -19.95 -6.35 -18.88
C ASP A 199 -18.84 -6.30 -19.94
N THR A 200 -18.85 -7.27 -20.84
CA THR A 200 -18.02 -7.26 -22.05
C THR A 200 -18.41 -6.11 -22.97
N THR A 201 -17.44 -5.60 -23.74
CA THR A 201 -17.68 -4.48 -24.67
C THR A 201 -18.85 -4.77 -25.61
N ASN A 202 -19.90 -3.95 -25.51
CA ASN A 202 -21.12 -4.01 -26.31
C ASN A 202 -21.37 -2.66 -27.03
N TRP A 203 -22.41 -2.59 -27.87
CA TRP A 203 -22.74 -1.40 -28.65
C TRP A 203 -23.25 -0.22 -27.80
N LEU A 204 -23.66 -0.44 -26.55
CA LEU A 204 -24.10 0.60 -25.58
C LEU A 204 -22.97 1.03 -24.63
N SER A 205 -21.83 0.32 -24.60
CA SER A 205 -20.72 0.60 -23.69
C SER A 205 -20.13 2.00 -23.85
N TRP A 206 -20.29 2.66 -25.00
CA TRP A 206 -19.87 4.05 -25.19
C TRP A 206 -20.60 5.02 -24.24
N TYR A 207 -21.85 4.71 -23.86
CA TYR A 207 -22.65 5.48 -22.93
C TYR A 207 -22.52 4.95 -21.50
N ARG A 208 -22.69 3.64 -21.29
CA ARG A 208 -22.73 3.02 -19.95
C ARG A 208 -21.37 2.88 -19.29
N ARG A 209 -20.28 2.77 -20.07
CA ARG A 209 -18.91 2.50 -19.56
C ARG A 209 -18.86 1.29 -18.62
N ASP A 210 -19.71 0.29 -18.91
CA ASP A 210 -19.77 -1.04 -18.29
C ASP A 210 -18.56 -1.89 -18.67
N ASP A 211 -17.96 -1.62 -19.82
CA ASP A 211 -16.75 -2.28 -20.32
C ASP A 211 -15.44 -1.78 -19.67
N GLN A 212 -15.50 -0.80 -18.77
CA GLN A 212 -14.32 -0.27 -18.08
C GLN A 212 -14.15 -0.95 -16.72
N TYR A 213 -13.10 -1.76 -16.60
CA TYR A 213 -12.78 -2.42 -15.34
C TYR A 213 -12.56 -1.39 -14.23
N SER A 214 -13.19 -1.62 -13.08
CA SER A 214 -12.72 -1.09 -11.81
C SER A 214 -12.82 -2.17 -10.75
N ARG A 215 -11.90 -2.14 -9.78
CA ARG A 215 -11.89 -3.09 -8.66
C ARG A 215 -13.18 -2.98 -7.84
N GLU A 216 -13.67 -1.77 -7.66
CA GLU A 216 -14.89 -1.47 -6.90
C GLU A 216 -16.12 -2.09 -7.57
N LYS A 217 -16.32 -1.86 -8.87
CA LYS A 217 -17.46 -2.44 -9.60
C LYS A 217 -17.41 -3.97 -9.60
N LEU A 218 -16.22 -4.56 -9.82
CA LEU A 218 -16.07 -6.01 -9.74
C LEU A 218 -16.42 -6.55 -8.36
N SER A 219 -15.98 -5.89 -7.29
CA SER A 219 -16.34 -6.29 -5.93
C SER A 219 -17.84 -6.20 -5.69
N GLY A 220 -18.50 -5.16 -6.19
CA GLY A 220 -19.96 -5.02 -6.14
C GLY A 220 -20.67 -6.13 -6.91
N ASP A 221 -20.19 -6.47 -8.10
CA ASP A 221 -20.77 -7.52 -8.93
C ASP A 221 -20.59 -8.92 -8.33
N LEU A 222 -19.46 -9.19 -7.69
CA LEU A 222 -19.26 -10.44 -6.94
C LEU A 222 -20.19 -10.54 -5.71
N GLU A 223 -20.53 -9.42 -5.08
CA GLU A 223 -21.51 -9.41 -4.00
C GLU A 223 -22.93 -9.64 -4.54
N LYS A 224 -23.29 -9.04 -5.68
CA LYS A 224 -24.56 -9.34 -6.37
C LYS A 224 -24.65 -10.80 -6.80
N LEU A 225 -23.56 -11.37 -7.29
CA LEU A 225 -23.44 -12.80 -7.59
C LEU A 225 -23.73 -13.65 -6.34
N ARG A 226 -23.08 -13.34 -5.22
CA ARG A 226 -23.34 -14.06 -3.96
C ARG A 226 -24.79 -13.91 -3.51
N ALA A 227 -25.35 -12.70 -3.57
CA ALA A 227 -26.75 -12.45 -3.25
C ALA A 227 -27.70 -13.23 -4.18
N PHE A 228 -27.42 -13.30 -5.48
CA PHE A 228 -28.22 -14.01 -6.48
C PHE A 228 -28.40 -15.50 -6.11
N TYR A 229 -27.34 -16.16 -5.66
CA TYR A 229 -27.37 -17.57 -5.24
C TYR A 229 -28.03 -17.74 -3.86
N LEU A 230 -27.65 -16.91 -2.88
CA LEU A 230 -28.23 -16.95 -1.53
C LEU A 230 -29.75 -16.70 -1.53
N ASP A 231 -30.25 -15.86 -2.44
CA ASP A 231 -31.67 -15.58 -2.60
C ASP A 231 -32.47 -16.78 -3.16
N ARG A 232 -31.78 -17.77 -3.70
CA ARG A 232 -32.32 -18.99 -4.33
C ARG A 232 -32.02 -20.26 -3.55
N GLY A 233 -31.52 -20.14 -2.32
CA GLY A 233 -31.35 -21.25 -1.38
C GLY A 233 -29.95 -21.85 -1.31
N TYR A 234 -29.00 -21.34 -2.08
CA TYR A 234 -27.62 -21.82 -2.10
C TYR A 234 -26.82 -21.19 -0.95
N VAL A 235 -26.99 -21.71 0.27
CA VAL A 235 -26.40 -21.13 1.50
C VAL A 235 -24.88 -21.25 1.51
N ASP A 236 -24.35 -22.36 0.98
CA ASP A 236 -22.91 -22.63 0.91
C ASP A 236 -22.25 -22.04 -0.34
N PHE A 237 -22.95 -21.17 -1.07
CA PHE A 237 -22.39 -20.53 -2.25
C PHE A 237 -21.12 -19.75 -1.89
N ASP A 238 -20.04 -20.01 -2.61
CA ASP A 238 -18.80 -19.26 -2.45
C ASP A 238 -18.11 -18.95 -3.77
N VAL A 239 -17.42 -17.80 -3.79
CA VAL A 239 -16.53 -17.40 -4.87
C VAL A 239 -15.12 -17.80 -4.44
N GLU A 240 -14.69 -18.99 -4.85
CA GLU A 240 -13.41 -19.59 -4.44
C GLU A 240 -12.21 -18.72 -4.84
N SER A 241 -12.25 -18.13 -6.03
CA SER A 241 -11.20 -17.21 -6.48
C SER A 241 -11.64 -16.32 -7.62
N THR A 242 -11.05 -15.13 -7.68
CA THR A 242 -11.22 -14.19 -8.80
C THR A 242 -9.87 -13.85 -9.40
N GLN A 243 -9.71 -14.22 -10.67
CA GLN A 243 -8.50 -13.97 -11.44
C GLN A 243 -8.75 -12.80 -12.39
N VAL A 244 -7.90 -11.78 -12.29
CA VAL A 244 -7.93 -10.62 -13.21
C VAL A 244 -6.59 -10.57 -13.93
N SER A 245 -6.62 -10.74 -15.24
CA SER A 245 -5.42 -10.63 -16.09
C SER A 245 -5.60 -9.52 -17.11
N VAL A 246 -4.47 -8.97 -17.55
CA VAL A 246 -4.40 -7.83 -18.46
C VAL A 246 -3.53 -8.21 -19.64
N SER A 247 -3.95 -7.86 -20.86
CA SER A 247 -3.16 -8.14 -22.07
C SER A 247 -1.80 -7.42 -22.05
N PRO A 248 -0.78 -7.91 -22.78
CA PRO A 248 0.55 -7.28 -22.79
C PRO A 248 0.56 -5.80 -23.21
N ASP A 249 -0.36 -5.41 -24.10
CA ASP A 249 -0.56 -4.01 -24.53
C ASP A 249 -1.39 -3.16 -23.55
N ARG A 250 -1.82 -3.79 -22.45
CA ARG A 250 -2.67 -3.27 -21.36
C ARG A 250 -3.97 -2.61 -21.82
N ARG A 251 -4.53 -3.08 -22.93
CA ARG A 251 -5.80 -2.59 -23.49
C ARG A 251 -6.99 -3.46 -23.14
N ASN A 252 -6.76 -4.74 -22.86
CA ASN A 252 -7.82 -5.71 -22.59
C ASN A 252 -7.66 -6.29 -21.20
N VAL A 253 -8.79 -6.48 -20.52
CA VAL A 253 -8.91 -7.16 -19.22
C VAL A 253 -9.70 -8.44 -19.40
N TYR A 254 -9.25 -9.50 -18.75
CA TYR A 254 -9.92 -10.79 -18.70
C TYR A 254 -10.18 -11.13 -17.23
N ILE A 255 -11.45 -11.36 -16.92
CA ILE A 255 -11.92 -11.65 -15.57
C ILE A 255 -12.45 -13.08 -15.55
N THR A 256 -12.02 -13.86 -14.57
CA THR A 256 -12.54 -15.22 -14.35
C THR A 256 -12.84 -15.39 -12.87
N ALA A 257 -14.10 -15.64 -12.55
CA ALA A 257 -14.55 -15.97 -11.20
C ALA A 257 -14.82 -17.47 -11.13
N ASN A 258 -14.08 -18.19 -10.28
CA ASN A 258 -14.36 -19.58 -9.97
C ASN A 258 -15.31 -19.62 -8.79
N VAL A 259 -16.41 -20.34 -8.93
CA VAL A 259 -17.49 -20.40 -7.95
C VAL A 259 -17.81 -21.85 -7.60
N ASN A 260 -18.31 -22.04 -6.40
CA ASN A 260 -18.94 -23.27 -5.96
C ASN A 260 -20.40 -22.96 -5.64
N GLU A 261 -21.33 -23.58 -6.37
CA GLU A 261 -22.77 -23.35 -6.19
C GLU A 261 -23.25 -23.85 -4.83
N GLY A 262 -22.72 -24.97 -4.35
CA GLY A 262 -23.23 -25.66 -3.16
C GLY A 262 -24.60 -26.31 -3.40
N GLU A 263 -25.24 -26.74 -2.30
CA GLU A 263 -26.57 -27.36 -2.34
C GLU A 263 -27.68 -26.36 -2.02
N VAL A 264 -28.91 -26.70 -2.41
CA VAL A 264 -30.10 -25.90 -2.09
C VAL A 264 -30.64 -26.29 -0.72
N TYR A 265 -30.73 -25.30 0.17
CA TYR A 265 -31.26 -25.46 1.51
C TYR A 265 -32.70 -24.95 1.63
N THR A 266 -33.45 -25.61 2.51
CA THR A 266 -34.80 -25.20 2.91
C THR A 266 -34.83 -24.80 4.37
N VAL A 267 -35.75 -23.91 4.72
CA VAL A 267 -35.92 -23.40 6.09
C VAL A 267 -36.58 -24.48 6.95
N GLY A 268 -35.83 -25.02 7.92
CA GLY A 268 -36.36 -26.02 8.85
C GLY A 268 -37.31 -25.41 9.88
N GLU A 269 -36.82 -24.45 10.66
CA GLU A 269 -37.60 -23.81 11.73
C GLU A 269 -37.18 -22.36 11.89
N VAL A 270 -38.15 -21.48 12.17
CA VAL A 270 -37.90 -20.08 12.50
C VAL A 270 -38.29 -19.85 13.95
N ARG A 271 -37.33 -19.44 14.78
CA ARG A 271 -37.55 -19.09 16.18
C ARG A 271 -37.09 -17.67 16.43
N LEU A 272 -37.95 -16.86 17.04
CA LEU A 272 -37.57 -15.55 17.56
C LEU A 272 -36.90 -15.72 18.93
N THR A 273 -35.76 -15.10 19.14
CA THR A 273 -35.02 -15.17 20.41
C THR A 273 -34.61 -13.77 20.85
N GLY A 274 -34.66 -13.49 22.16
CA GLY A 274 -34.20 -12.22 22.74
C GLY A 274 -35.24 -11.58 23.65
N LYS A 275 -35.03 -10.29 23.99
CA LYS A 275 -35.97 -9.51 24.79
C LYS A 275 -36.92 -8.76 23.86
N PHE A 276 -38.17 -9.19 23.82
CA PHE A 276 -39.19 -8.54 23.00
C PHE A 276 -39.78 -7.31 23.71
N VAL A 277 -39.92 -6.21 22.98
CA VAL A 277 -40.63 -5.00 23.44
C VAL A 277 -42.11 -5.06 23.07
N VAL A 278 -42.43 -5.78 22.00
CA VAL A 278 -43.79 -6.03 21.48
C VAL A 278 -44.13 -7.51 21.72
N ASP A 279 -45.41 -7.86 21.71
CA ASP A 279 -45.82 -9.25 21.84
C ASP A 279 -45.28 -10.14 20.70
N GLU A 280 -44.94 -11.36 21.06
CA GLU A 280 -44.34 -12.34 20.15
C GLU A 280 -45.28 -12.70 18.99
N ALA A 281 -46.59 -12.67 19.20
CA ALA A 281 -47.57 -12.99 18.17
C ALA A 281 -47.58 -11.93 17.04
N THR A 282 -47.41 -10.66 17.38
CA THR A 282 -47.27 -9.56 16.43
C THR A 282 -45.97 -9.68 15.65
N LEU A 283 -44.86 -10.05 16.31
CA LEU A 283 -43.57 -10.27 15.63
C LEU A 283 -43.62 -11.48 14.70
N ASN A 284 -44.24 -12.58 15.12
CA ASN A 284 -44.42 -13.77 14.28
C ASN A 284 -45.25 -13.50 13.01
N ARG A 285 -46.14 -12.51 13.02
CA ARG A 285 -46.88 -12.09 11.81
C ARG A 285 -46.03 -11.31 10.80
N LEU A 286 -44.90 -10.76 11.23
CA LEU A 286 -43.95 -10.06 10.38
C LEU A 286 -42.89 -11.01 9.79
N VAL A 287 -42.81 -12.24 10.29
CA VAL A 287 -41.93 -13.27 9.74
C VAL A 287 -42.43 -13.69 8.36
N VAL A 288 -41.61 -13.42 7.34
CA VAL A 288 -41.95 -13.68 5.94
C VAL A 288 -41.76 -15.17 5.56
N PHE A 289 -40.91 -15.89 6.30
CA PHE A 289 -40.59 -17.28 6.03
C PHE A 289 -41.63 -18.28 6.50
N LYS A 290 -41.80 -19.35 5.72
CA LYS A 290 -42.52 -20.56 6.13
C LYS A 290 -41.57 -21.73 6.24
N THR A 291 -41.79 -22.60 7.24
CA THR A 291 -41.10 -23.88 7.34
C THR A 291 -41.30 -24.70 6.06
N GLY A 292 -40.20 -25.26 5.53
CA GLY A 292 -40.13 -26.04 4.30
C GLY A 292 -39.91 -25.22 3.03
N GLU A 293 -39.96 -23.89 3.09
CA GLU A 293 -39.66 -23.02 1.95
C GLU A 293 -38.14 -22.96 1.67
N THR A 294 -37.75 -22.80 0.41
CA THR A 294 -36.34 -22.56 0.03
C THR A 294 -35.81 -21.31 0.73
N PHE A 295 -34.58 -21.41 1.26
CA PHE A 295 -33.92 -20.28 1.90
C PHE A 295 -33.75 -19.11 0.91
N SER A 296 -33.87 -17.88 1.41
CA SER A 296 -33.66 -16.67 0.61
C SER A 296 -33.13 -15.55 1.48
N ARG A 297 -31.89 -15.11 1.23
CA ARG A 297 -31.28 -14.01 1.99
C ARG A 297 -32.14 -12.75 1.98
N LYS A 298 -32.69 -12.36 0.83
CA LYS A 298 -33.57 -11.19 0.72
C LYS A 298 -34.80 -11.25 1.63
N LYS A 299 -35.41 -12.42 1.80
CA LYS A 299 -36.53 -12.60 2.74
C LYS A 299 -36.08 -12.52 4.21
N LEU A 300 -34.86 -12.98 4.49
CA LEU A 300 -34.24 -12.85 5.81
C LEU A 300 -33.99 -11.39 6.17
N GLU A 301 -33.39 -10.63 5.26
CA GLU A 301 -33.15 -9.20 5.45
C GLU A 301 -34.45 -8.39 5.59
N GLN A 302 -35.55 -8.80 4.95
CA GLN A 302 -36.86 -8.17 5.13
C GLN A 302 -37.54 -8.48 6.47
N THR A 303 -37.16 -9.60 7.10
CA THR A 303 -37.72 -10.06 8.37
C THR A 303 -36.92 -9.58 9.59
N SER A 304 -35.65 -9.18 9.37
CA SER A 304 -34.68 -8.76 10.40
C SER A 304 -34.81 -7.28 10.74
#